data_AF-A0A941VLW5-F1
#
_entry.id   AF-A0A941VLW5-F1
#
_cell.length_a   1.000
_cell.length_b   1.000
_cell.length_c   1.000
_cell.angle_alpha   90.00
_cell.angle_beta   90.00
_cell.angle_gamma   90.00
#
_symmetry.space_group_name_H-M   'P 1'
#
loop_
_entity.id
_entity.type
_entity.pdbx_description
1 polymer ?
#
loop_
_entity_poly.entity_id
_entity_poly.type
_entity_poly.pdbx_seq_one_letter_code
_entity_poly.pdbx_strand_id
1 'polypeptide(L)'
;RVTIQSFDWRTLQVVQQEAPQLATVYLSAEQSWKDNIRARDTSSPWTAGLHVSRYNGSVPRMVKAAGGTVWSPYHGEITREAVREAQQAGLKVVVWTVNAPRDIARMLDFGVDGIISDYPDRLRRIVAERGLPLPQPTPVAP
;
A
#
# COMPACT_ATOMS: atom_id res chain seq x y z
N ARG A 1 -11.70 -2.28 -14.05
CA ARG A 1 -11.42 -3.14 -12.86
C ARG A 1 -11.59 -2.27 -11.62
N VAL A 2 -12.05 -2.83 -10.51
CA VAL A 2 -12.33 -2.10 -9.25
C VAL A 2 -11.54 -2.73 -8.11
N THR A 3 -11.03 -1.89 -7.21
CA THR A 3 -10.39 -2.30 -5.95
C THR A 3 -10.91 -1.43 -4.81
N ILE A 4 -11.02 -1.99 -3.60
CA ILE A 4 -11.45 -1.26 -2.41
C ILE A 4 -10.28 -1.11 -1.45
N GLN A 5 -10.02 0.11 -0.98
CA GLN A 5 -8.91 0.44 -0.09
C GLN A 5 -9.41 1.07 1.21
N SER A 6 -8.81 0.71 2.35
CA SER A 6 -9.22 1.25 3.66
C SER A 6 -8.11 1.15 4.71
N PHE A 7 -8.08 2.11 5.64
CA PHE A 7 -7.32 2.00 6.90
C PHE A 7 -8.04 1.15 7.94
N ASP A 8 -9.37 1.08 7.87
CA ASP A 8 -10.17 0.23 8.73
C ASP A 8 -10.31 -1.15 8.07
N TRP A 9 -9.44 -2.06 8.46
CA TRP A 9 -9.34 -3.39 7.87
C TRP A 9 -10.59 -4.24 8.17
N ARG A 10 -11.43 -3.86 9.14
CA ARG A 10 -12.72 -4.51 9.38
C ARG A 10 -13.63 -4.36 8.16
N THR A 11 -13.62 -3.18 7.54
CA THR A 11 -14.40 -2.92 6.31
C THR A 11 -13.93 -3.80 5.16
N LEU A 12 -12.62 -4.06 5.06
CA LEU A 12 -12.06 -4.93 4.02
C LEU A 12 -12.45 -6.39 4.24
N GLN A 13 -12.52 -6.86 5.50
CA GLN A 13 -12.99 -8.21 5.80
C GLN A 13 -14.46 -8.39 5.43
N VAL A 14 -15.31 -7.38 5.65
CA VAL A 14 -16.70 -7.41 5.18
C VAL A 14 -16.73 -7.47 3.65
N VAL A 15 -15.92 -6.67 2.94
CA VAL A 15 -15.84 -6.73 1.47
C VAL A 15 -15.39 -8.10 0.98
N GLN A 16 -14.42 -8.74 1.64
CA GLN A 16 -13.97 -10.10 1.27
C GLN A 16 -15.06 -11.15 1.44
N GLN A 17 -15.93 -10.99 2.44
CA GLN A 17 -17.06 -11.90 2.68
C GLN A 17 -18.19 -11.68 1.67
N GLU A 18 -18.57 -10.42 1.44
CA GLU A 18 -19.74 -10.06 0.63
C GLU A 18 -19.44 -9.98 -0.87
N ALA A 19 -18.19 -9.68 -1.24
CA ALA A 19 -17.76 -9.49 -2.63
C ALA A 19 -16.33 -10.02 -2.86
N PRO A 20 -16.09 -11.34 -2.70
CA PRO A 20 -14.76 -11.96 -2.79
C PRO A 20 -14.05 -11.78 -4.13
N GLN A 21 -14.77 -11.43 -5.19
CA GLN A 21 -14.23 -11.10 -6.51
C GLN A 21 -13.51 -9.74 -6.56
N LEU A 22 -13.74 -8.86 -5.58
CA LEU A 22 -13.12 -7.53 -5.51
C LEU A 22 -11.80 -7.63 -4.74
N ALA A 23 -10.73 -7.08 -5.32
CA ALA A 23 -9.46 -7.02 -4.63
C ALA A 23 -9.50 -5.95 -3.52
N THR A 24 -9.05 -6.33 -2.33
CA THR A 24 -8.93 -5.45 -1.16
C THR A 24 -7.50 -4.97 -0.96
N VAL A 25 -7.34 -3.67 -0.69
CA VAL A 25 -6.07 -2.96 -0.54
C VAL A 25 -5.95 -2.42 0.88
N TYR A 26 -4.93 -2.89 1.60
CA TYR A 26 -4.78 -2.64 3.04
C TYR A 26 -3.89 -1.43 3.27
N LEU A 27 -4.48 -0.31 3.69
CA LEU A 27 -3.73 0.92 3.98
C LEU A 27 -3.05 0.83 5.35
N SER A 28 -1.80 1.28 5.45
CA SER A 28 -1.06 1.39 6.71
C SER A 28 -0.29 2.71 6.83
N ALA A 29 -0.24 3.24 8.04
CA ALA A 29 0.66 4.30 8.48
C ALA A 29 1.05 4.04 9.94
N GLU A 30 2.30 4.33 10.30
CA GLU A 30 2.87 4.24 11.65
C GLU A 30 3.54 5.57 12.03
N GLN A 31 2.78 6.65 11.95
CA GLN A 31 3.22 8.03 12.14
C GLN A 31 2.50 8.71 13.30
N SER A 32 3.06 9.81 13.82
CA SER A 32 2.42 10.60 14.89
C SER A 32 1.06 11.18 14.48
N TRP A 33 0.90 11.52 13.20
CA TRP A 33 -0.35 12.04 12.65
C TRP A 33 -1.35 10.94 12.26
N LYS A 34 -0.88 9.69 12.11
CA LYS A 34 -1.73 8.53 11.84
C LYS A 34 -1.00 7.25 12.16
N ASP A 35 -1.57 6.50 13.08
CA ASP A 35 -1.16 5.13 13.35
C ASP A 35 -2.39 4.22 13.34
N ASN A 36 -2.43 3.28 12.40
CA ASN A 36 -3.46 2.26 12.37
C ASN A 36 -2.91 0.84 12.60
N ILE A 37 -1.62 0.69 12.86
CA ILE A 37 -0.95 -0.60 13.01
C ILE A 37 -0.53 -0.85 14.45
N ARG A 38 0.15 0.12 15.07
CA ARG A 38 0.68 -0.06 16.43
C ARG A 38 -0.43 0.13 17.44
N ALA A 39 -0.43 -0.77 18.41
CA ALA A 39 -1.13 -0.62 19.67
C ALA A 39 -0.26 -1.28 20.75
N ARG A 40 -0.28 -0.73 21.97
CA ARG A 40 0.64 -1.15 23.04
C ARG A 40 0.32 -2.56 23.52
N ASP A 41 -0.84 -2.69 24.17
CA ASP A 41 -1.20 -3.90 24.94
C ASP A 41 -2.36 -4.68 24.27
N THR A 42 -2.95 -4.13 23.21
CA THR A 42 -4.12 -4.69 22.50
C THR A 42 -3.93 -4.59 20.99
N SER A 43 -4.79 -5.23 20.20
CA SER A 43 -4.87 -4.97 18.75
C SER A 43 -5.32 -3.55 18.46
N SER A 44 -4.75 -2.93 17.42
CA SER A 44 -5.28 -1.67 16.88
C SER A 44 -6.77 -1.82 16.56
N PRO A 45 -7.62 -0.82 16.89
CA PRO A 45 -9.05 -0.88 16.58
C PRO A 45 -9.32 -0.92 15.06
N TRP A 46 -8.30 -0.63 14.26
CA TRP A 46 -8.35 -0.57 12.80
C TRP A 46 -8.01 -1.91 12.13
N THR A 47 -7.37 -2.85 12.82
CA THR A 47 -6.78 -4.06 12.20
C THR A 47 -7.65 -5.31 12.36
N ALA A 48 -8.94 -5.13 12.66
CA ALA A 48 -9.89 -6.23 12.84
C ALA A 48 -9.41 -7.32 13.84
N GLY A 49 -8.78 -6.88 14.93
CA GLY A 49 -8.27 -7.79 15.97
C GLY A 49 -6.89 -8.39 15.70
N LEU A 50 -6.29 -8.11 14.53
CA LEU A 50 -4.92 -8.53 14.24
C LEU A 50 -3.92 -7.63 14.97
N HIS A 51 -2.85 -8.23 15.49
CA HIS A 51 -1.78 -7.50 16.18
C HIS A 51 -0.44 -7.82 15.55
N VAL A 52 0.33 -6.79 15.20
CA VAL A 52 1.56 -6.92 14.40
C VAL A 52 2.64 -7.77 15.08
N SER A 53 2.67 -7.83 16.42
CA SER A 53 3.61 -8.70 17.15
C SER A 53 3.44 -10.19 16.85
N ARG A 54 2.23 -10.63 16.49
CA ARG A 54 1.95 -12.02 16.07
C ARG A 54 2.61 -12.38 14.73
N TYR A 55 3.11 -11.37 14.03
CA TYR A 55 3.75 -11.45 12.72
C TYR A 55 5.19 -10.95 12.76
N ASN A 56 5.84 -10.99 13.93
CA ASN A 56 7.22 -10.54 14.14
C ASN A 56 7.44 -9.07 13.72
N GLY A 57 6.42 -8.22 13.86
CA GLY A 57 6.51 -6.82 13.43
C GLY A 57 6.31 -6.59 11.92
N SER A 58 6.09 -7.64 11.13
CA SER A 58 5.89 -7.51 9.68
C SER A 58 4.43 -7.17 9.33
N VAL A 59 4.22 -5.92 8.89
CA VAL A 59 2.93 -5.49 8.32
C VAL A 59 2.56 -6.28 7.06
N PRO A 60 3.49 -6.58 6.11
CA PRO A 60 3.18 -7.44 4.97
C PRO A 60 2.59 -8.81 5.35
N ARG A 61 3.20 -9.50 6.34
CA ARG A 61 2.67 -10.78 6.83
C ARG A 61 1.30 -10.63 7.44
N MET A 62 1.07 -9.54 8.17
CA MET A 62 -0.22 -9.23 8.75
C MET A 62 -1.29 -8.98 7.68
N VAL A 63 -0.98 -8.24 6.62
CA VAL A 63 -1.87 -8.04 5.45
C VAL A 63 -2.18 -9.37 4.77
N LYS A 64 -1.17 -10.21 4.56
CA LYS A 64 -1.36 -11.53 3.96
C LYS A 64 -2.28 -12.41 4.80
N ALA A 65 -2.07 -12.43 6.11
CA ALA A 65 -2.91 -13.17 7.05
C ALA A 65 -4.36 -12.63 7.12
N ALA A 66 -4.54 -11.34 6.85
CA ALA A 66 -5.85 -10.70 6.75
C ALA A 66 -6.58 -11.02 5.42
N GLY A 67 -6.00 -11.81 4.51
CA GLY A 67 -6.58 -12.12 3.20
C GLY A 67 -6.31 -11.07 2.13
N GLY A 68 -5.50 -10.04 2.42
CA GLY A 68 -5.19 -8.98 1.47
C GLY A 68 -4.38 -9.44 0.27
N THR A 69 -4.58 -8.77 -0.87
CA THR A 69 -3.79 -8.98 -2.11
C THR A 69 -2.85 -7.81 -2.40
N VAL A 70 -3.08 -6.66 -1.78
CA VAL A 70 -2.26 -5.45 -1.94
C VAL A 70 -2.02 -4.82 -0.57
N TRP A 71 -0.76 -4.51 -0.29
CA TRP A 71 -0.36 -3.69 0.84
C TRP A 71 -0.09 -2.26 0.35
N SER A 72 -0.67 -1.27 1.04
CA SER A 72 -0.57 0.13 0.66
C SER A 72 -0.05 1.01 1.82
N PRO A 73 1.27 1.00 2.08
CA PRO A 73 1.86 1.76 3.18
C PRO A 73 2.14 3.22 2.80
N TYR A 74 2.23 4.06 3.84
CA TYR A 74 2.80 5.39 3.72
C TYR A 74 4.27 5.32 3.26
N HIS A 75 4.65 6.10 2.25
CA HIS A 75 5.98 6.00 1.64
C HIS A 75 7.14 6.43 2.57
N GLY A 76 6.84 7.18 3.63
CA GLY A 76 7.85 7.71 4.55
C GLY A 76 8.52 6.64 5.43
N GLU A 77 7.85 5.50 5.65
CA GLU A 77 8.29 4.45 6.58
C GLU A 77 8.64 3.13 5.90
N ILE A 78 8.46 3.02 4.58
CA ILE A 78 8.73 1.80 3.84
C ILE A 78 10.22 1.62 3.56
N THR A 79 10.69 0.37 3.60
CA THR A 79 12.05 -0.04 3.20
C THR A 79 12.01 -0.96 1.98
N ARG A 80 13.14 -1.05 1.27
CA ARG A 80 13.29 -1.99 0.14
C ARG A 80 13.10 -3.44 0.57
N GLU A 81 13.52 -3.77 1.78
CA GLU A 81 13.39 -5.09 2.39
C GLU A 81 11.91 -5.45 2.60
N ALA A 82 11.11 -4.51 3.12
CA ALA A 82 9.68 -4.71 3.31
C ALA A 82 8.93 -4.86 1.98
N VAL A 83 9.32 -4.12 0.94
CA VAL A 83 8.76 -4.30 -0.42
C VAL A 83 9.00 -5.72 -0.92
N ARG A 84 10.25 -6.21 -0.82
CA ARG A 84 10.58 -7.58 -1.24
C ARG A 84 9.85 -8.63 -0.42
N GLU A 85 9.74 -8.46 0.90
CA GLU A 85 8.98 -9.39 1.76
C GLU A 85 7.52 -9.48 1.32
N ALA A 86 6.87 -8.33 1.07
CA ALA A 86 5.48 -8.29 0.62
C ALA A 86 5.31 -9.01 -0.73
N GLN A 87 6.18 -8.74 -1.69
CA GLN A 87 6.13 -9.36 -3.01
C GLN A 87 6.39 -10.88 -2.96
N GLN A 88 7.32 -11.33 -2.10
CA GLN A 88 7.55 -12.76 -1.86
C GLN A 88 6.35 -13.46 -1.21
N ALA A 89 5.55 -12.75 -0.42
CA ALA A 89 4.27 -13.23 0.11
C ALA A 89 3.11 -13.18 -0.92
N GLY A 90 3.39 -12.76 -2.16
CA GLY A 90 2.43 -12.63 -3.24
C GLY A 90 1.53 -11.39 -3.14
N LEU A 91 1.95 -10.38 -2.38
CA LEU A 91 1.27 -9.08 -2.31
C LEU A 91 1.84 -8.13 -3.35
N LYS A 92 0.99 -7.25 -3.90
CA LYS A 92 1.48 -6.04 -4.56
C LYS A 92 1.70 -4.92 -3.54
N VAL A 93 2.64 -4.03 -3.82
CA VAL A 93 2.93 -2.88 -2.97
C VAL A 93 2.61 -1.58 -3.70
N VAL A 94 1.64 -0.82 -3.20
CA VAL A 94 1.24 0.47 -3.77
C VAL A 94 1.41 1.56 -2.72
N VAL A 95 2.42 2.42 -2.86
CA VAL A 95 2.74 3.41 -1.83
C VAL A 95 1.97 4.71 -2.01
N TRP A 96 1.69 5.42 -0.92
CA TRP A 96 0.99 6.70 -0.93
C TRP A 96 1.58 7.69 0.09
N THR A 97 1.33 9.00 0.02
CA THR A 97 1.14 9.76 -1.23
C THR A 97 2.50 10.33 -1.62
N VAL A 98 3.01 10.01 -2.80
CA VAL A 98 4.40 10.30 -3.18
C VAL A 98 4.44 11.45 -4.17
N ASN A 99 4.90 12.62 -3.72
CA ASN A 99 4.82 13.85 -4.50
C ASN A 99 6.19 14.42 -4.92
N ALA A 100 7.21 14.28 -4.07
CA ALA A 100 8.53 14.83 -4.34
C ALA A 100 9.30 13.96 -5.38
N PRO A 101 10.01 14.55 -6.36
CA PRO A 101 10.79 13.79 -7.35
C PRO A 101 11.78 12.81 -6.72
N ARG A 102 12.42 13.20 -5.61
CA ARG A 102 13.34 12.34 -4.85
C ARG A 102 12.64 11.11 -4.28
N ASP A 103 11.45 11.28 -3.72
CA ASP A 103 10.71 10.16 -3.14
C ASP A 103 10.11 9.26 -4.23
N ILE A 104 9.65 9.84 -5.34
CA ILE A 104 9.23 9.06 -6.53
C ILE A 104 10.40 8.19 -7.00
N ALA A 105 11.57 8.78 -7.23
CA ALA A 105 12.78 8.07 -7.60
C ALA A 105 13.13 6.94 -6.61
N ARG A 106 13.08 7.22 -5.31
CA ARG A 106 13.33 6.23 -4.25
C ARG A 106 12.33 5.06 -4.27
N MET A 107 11.04 5.34 -4.46
CA MET A 107 10.00 4.31 -4.54
C MET A 107 10.14 3.44 -5.79
N LEU A 108 10.47 4.05 -6.93
CA LEU A 108 10.80 3.33 -8.16
C LEU A 108 12.05 2.46 -7.97
N ASP A 109 13.09 2.99 -7.31
CA ASP A 109 14.30 2.23 -7.00
C ASP A 109 13.96 1.03 -6.13
N PHE A 110 13.06 1.16 -5.14
CA PHE A 110 12.63 0.08 -4.26
C PHE A 110 11.84 -1.01 -4.99
N GLY A 111 11.34 -0.75 -6.20
CA GLY A 111 10.60 -1.71 -7.01
C GLY A 111 9.14 -1.88 -6.57
N VAL A 112 8.51 -0.82 -6.07
CA VAL A 112 7.07 -0.84 -5.74
C VAL A 112 6.22 -1.09 -7.00
N ASP A 113 5.08 -1.76 -6.84
CA ASP A 113 4.16 -2.09 -7.93
C ASP A 113 3.29 -0.89 -8.36
N GLY A 114 3.16 0.12 -7.50
CA GLY A 114 2.40 1.32 -7.80
C GLY A 114 2.72 2.50 -6.88
N ILE A 115 2.40 3.69 -7.37
CA ILE A 115 2.58 4.95 -6.64
C ILE A 115 1.29 5.74 -6.74
N ILE A 116 0.72 6.12 -5.61
CA ILE A 116 -0.37 7.10 -5.49
C ILE A 116 0.29 8.47 -5.33
N SER A 117 -0.08 9.43 -6.18
CA SER A 117 0.52 10.77 -6.22
C SER A 117 -0.54 11.82 -6.52
N ASP A 118 -0.40 13.00 -5.91
CA ASP A 118 -1.19 14.18 -6.27
C ASP A 118 -0.68 14.83 -7.56
N TYR A 119 0.51 14.45 -8.04
CA TYR A 119 1.15 14.95 -9.26
C TYR A 119 1.38 13.81 -10.27
N PRO A 120 0.32 13.22 -10.84
CA PRO A 120 0.44 12.09 -11.74
C PRO A 120 1.21 12.44 -13.02
N ASP A 121 1.15 13.68 -13.49
CA ASP A 121 1.94 14.21 -14.62
C ASP A 121 3.45 14.15 -14.34
N ARG A 122 3.87 14.62 -13.16
CA ARG A 122 5.25 14.58 -12.69
C ARG A 122 5.73 13.15 -12.55
N LEU A 123 4.94 12.30 -11.91
CA LEU A 123 5.24 10.87 -11.76
C LEU A 123 5.44 10.22 -13.13
N ARG A 124 4.51 10.43 -14.08
CA ARG A 124 4.60 9.86 -15.43
C ARG A 124 5.87 10.30 -16.16
N ARG A 125 6.24 11.58 -16.06
CA ARG A 125 7.49 12.08 -16.67
C ARG A 125 8.73 11.36 -16.12
N ILE A 126 8.84 11.24 -14.80
CA ILE A 126 10.00 10.56 -14.16
C ILE A 126 10.06 9.07 -14.55
N VAL A 127 8.91 8.40 -14.62
CA VAL A 127 8.82 6.99 -15.04
C VAL A 127 9.25 6.85 -16.51
N ALA A 128 8.83 7.76 -17.39
CA ALA A 128 9.25 7.79 -18.80
C ALA A 128 10.77 8.02 -18.94
N GLU A 129 11.33 9.00 -18.22
CA GLU A 129 12.77 9.30 -18.22
C GLU A 129 13.62 8.09 -17.78
N ARG A 130 13.07 7.21 -16.96
CA ARG A 130 13.70 5.95 -16.52
C ARG A 130 13.47 4.76 -17.45
N GLY A 131 12.73 4.94 -18.55
CA GLY A 131 12.43 3.85 -19.50
C GLY A 131 11.53 2.76 -18.92
N LEU A 132 10.78 3.05 -17.85
CA LEU A 132 9.87 2.11 -17.22
C LEU A 132 8.49 2.12 -17.92
N PRO A 133 7.75 1.00 -17.90
CA PRO A 133 6.46 0.91 -18.55
C PRO A 133 5.44 1.87 -17.92
N LEU A 134 4.71 2.60 -18.76
CA LEU A 134 3.65 3.50 -18.35
C LEU A 134 2.28 2.92 -18.70
N PRO A 135 1.27 3.07 -17.81
CA PRO A 135 -0.10 2.80 -18.21
C PRO A 135 -0.55 3.78 -19.28
N GLN A 136 -1.48 3.34 -20.14
CA GLN A 136 -2.07 4.22 -21.15
C GLN A 136 -2.66 5.46 -20.46
N PRO A 137 -2.39 6.67 -20.97
CA PRO A 137 -2.98 7.88 -20.44
C PRO A 137 -4.49 7.86 -20.67
N THR A 138 -5.26 8.23 -19.65
CA THR A 138 -6.69 8.49 -19.83
C THR A 138 -6.85 9.89 -20.43
N PRO A 139 -7.47 10.04 -21.61
CA PRO A 139 -7.73 11.35 -22.17
C PRO A 139 -8.58 12.17 -21.20
N VAL A 140 -8.12 13.36 -20.84
CA VAL A 140 -8.92 14.37 -20.16
C VAL A 140 -9.13 15.51 -21.14
N ALA A 141 -10.38 15.72 -21.55
CA ALA A 141 -10.77 16.92 -22.27
C ALA A 141 -10.97 18.04 -21.22
N PRO A 142 -10.40 19.24 -21.44
CA PRO A 142 -10.69 20.41 -20.62
C PRO A 142 -12.16 20.83 -20.72
#